data_AF-M2S9Y3-F1
#
_entry.id   AF-M2S9Y3-F1
#
_cell.length_a   1.000
_cell.length_b   1.000
_cell.length_c   1.000
_cell.angle_alpha   90.00
_cell.angle_beta   90.00
_cell.angle_gamma   90.00
#
_symmetry.space_group_name_H-M   'P 1'
#
loop_
_entity.id
_entity.type
_entity.pdbx_description
1 polymer ?
#
loop_
_entity_poly.entity_id
_entity_poly.type
_entity_poly.pdbx_seq_one_letter_code
_entity_poly.pdbx_strand_id
1 'polypeptide(L)'
;MSSCNEQLSLSTINPRAKRIESEHALKNDICYQQAFLILLLNQYLAITLKKQSKKCTITSPTPLVDSLIIDHSVINLREFTKKQCELISGKEYLSNKTVQRRFSKNKQYFVQNFLIDCLREFNYQFDSKYSKPTSKTLRLERIRKVFFNSKYICSQNEIQSIGKEVNSYLASLLQKEKSVTIEKNDVILAQYKQFTEKNVLNNQM
;
A
#
# COMPACT_ATOMS: atom_id res chain seq x y z
N MET A 1 49.02 6.00 2.80
CA MET A 1 48.33 4.74 3.15
C MET A 1 46.95 5.12 3.69
N SER A 2 45.91 4.75 2.96
CA SER A 2 44.51 5.16 3.19
C SER A 2 43.95 4.57 4.49
N SER A 3 43.43 5.41 5.37
CA SER A 3 42.57 4.99 6.48
C SER A 3 41.12 5.02 6.01
N CYS A 4 40.63 3.87 5.57
CA CYS A 4 39.21 3.60 5.38
C CYS A 4 38.59 3.38 6.77
N ASN A 5 37.84 4.35 7.30
CA ASN A 5 37.00 4.13 8.48
C ASN A 5 35.55 4.11 8.03
N GLU A 6 35.02 2.90 7.92
CA GLU A 6 33.60 2.59 7.75
C GLU A 6 32.78 3.31 8.83
N GLN A 7 31.85 4.16 8.40
CA GLN A 7 30.75 4.59 9.23
C GLN A 7 29.82 3.40 9.45
N LEU A 8 30.10 2.59 10.48
CA LEU A 8 29.23 1.51 10.91
C LEU A 8 27.88 2.10 11.35
N SER A 9 26.81 1.79 10.62
CA SER A 9 25.47 2.30 10.92
C SER A 9 25.02 1.90 12.35
N LEU A 10 24.43 2.85 13.09
CA LEU A 10 23.96 2.70 14.48
C LEU A 10 22.96 1.53 14.70
N SER A 11 22.38 0.98 13.62
CA SER A 11 21.44 -0.15 13.65
C SER A 11 22.09 -1.51 13.93
N THR A 12 23.42 -1.60 13.81
CA THR A 12 24.17 -2.85 13.97
C THR A 12 24.37 -3.24 15.45
N ILE A 13 24.28 -2.28 16.37
CA ILE A 13 24.73 -2.44 17.78
C ILE A 13 23.54 -2.52 18.78
N ASN A 14 22.34 -2.06 18.41
CA ASN A 14 21.16 -2.02 19.30
C ASN A 14 19.95 -2.79 18.73
N PRO A 15 19.57 -3.95 19.32
CA PRO A 15 18.42 -4.75 18.88
C PRO A 15 17.08 -4.00 18.85
N ARG A 16 16.89 -3.04 19.77
CA ARG A 16 15.67 -2.21 19.82
C ARG A 16 15.63 -1.23 18.65
N ALA A 17 16.76 -0.61 18.31
CA ALA A 17 16.85 0.31 17.17
C ALA A 17 16.57 -0.43 15.86
N LYS A 18 17.20 -1.60 15.66
CA LYS A 18 16.96 -2.47 14.50
C LYS A 18 15.49 -2.88 14.35
N ARG A 19 14.81 -3.18 15.46
CA ARG A 19 13.38 -3.50 15.46
C ARG A 19 12.52 -2.32 15.02
N ILE A 20 12.82 -1.12 15.53
CA ILE A 20 12.09 0.11 15.19
C ILE A 20 12.26 0.42 13.71
N GLU A 21 13.48 0.36 13.19
CA GLU A 21 13.79 0.55 11.78
C GLU A 21 13.05 -0.46 10.89
N SER A 22 13.05 -1.74 11.28
CA SER A 22 12.30 -2.79 10.56
C SER A 22 10.79 -2.54 10.56
N GLU A 23 10.23 -2.00 11.66
CA GLU A 23 8.81 -1.64 11.72
C GLU A 23 8.49 -0.44 10.80
N HIS A 24 9.39 0.54 10.72
CA HIS A 24 9.24 1.68 9.81
C HIS A 24 9.35 1.25 8.34
N ALA A 25 10.34 0.42 8.01
CA ALA A 25 10.48 -0.17 6.68
C ALA A 25 9.21 -0.91 6.26
N LEU A 26 8.68 -1.78 7.15
CA LEU A 26 7.41 -2.48 6.90
C LEU A 26 6.23 -1.54 6.62
N LYS A 27 6.10 -0.43 7.36
CA LYS A 27 5.03 0.55 7.14
C LYS A 27 5.17 1.25 5.79
N ASN A 28 6.40 1.61 5.41
CA ASN A 28 6.69 2.19 4.11
C ASN A 28 6.43 1.19 2.99
N ASP A 29 6.82 -0.08 3.14
CA ASP A 29 6.55 -1.13 2.15
C ASP A 29 5.06 -1.24 1.84
N ILE A 30 4.22 -1.23 2.88
CA ILE A 30 2.76 -1.30 2.74
C ILE A 30 2.25 -0.04 2.05
N CYS A 31 2.75 1.13 2.46
CA CYS A 31 2.38 2.42 1.87
C CYS A 31 2.65 2.45 0.36
N TYR A 32 3.85 2.05 -0.05
CA TYR A 32 4.26 2.04 -1.46
C TYR A 32 3.53 0.96 -2.25
N GLN A 33 3.37 -0.25 -1.70
CA GLN A 33 2.57 -1.28 -2.35
C GLN A 33 1.11 -0.82 -2.54
N GLN A 34 0.50 -0.13 -1.56
CA GLN A 34 -0.86 0.40 -1.70
C GLN A 34 -0.96 1.44 -2.82
N ALA A 35 -0.01 2.38 -2.87
CA ALA A 35 0.04 3.41 -3.91
C ALA A 35 0.23 2.80 -5.30
N PHE A 36 1.06 1.77 -5.43
CA PHE A 36 1.21 1.01 -6.66
C PHE A 36 -0.12 0.33 -7.09
N LEU A 37 -0.87 -0.26 -6.15
CA LEU A 37 -2.18 -0.85 -6.48
C LEU A 37 -3.21 0.21 -6.91
N ILE A 38 -3.18 1.39 -6.28
CA ILE A 38 -4.01 2.54 -6.69
C ILE A 38 -3.69 2.96 -8.13
N LEU A 39 -2.41 3.06 -8.49
CA LEU A 39 -1.97 3.33 -9.86
C LEU A 39 -2.56 2.31 -10.85
N LEU A 40 -2.50 1.01 -10.53
CA LEU A 40 -3.03 -0.02 -11.43
C LEU A 40 -4.55 0.06 -11.55
N LEU A 41 -5.27 0.22 -10.43
CA LEU A 41 -6.74 0.27 -10.41
C LEU A 41 -7.31 1.51 -11.10
N ASN A 42 -6.61 2.64 -11.06
CA ASN A 42 -7.11 3.90 -11.63
C ASN A 42 -7.40 3.82 -13.15
N GLN A 43 -6.84 2.84 -13.85
CA GLN A 43 -7.15 2.58 -15.26
C GLN A 43 -8.59 2.10 -15.49
N TYR A 44 -9.17 1.48 -14.46
CA TYR A 44 -10.49 0.84 -14.56
C TYR A 44 -11.56 1.65 -13.84
N LEU A 45 -11.19 2.41 -12.82
CA LEU A 45 -12.11 3.07 -11.90
C LEU A 45 -11.56 4.39 -11.35
N ALA A 46 -12.47 5.27 -10.89
CA ALA A 46 -12.09 6.46 -10.16
C ALA A 46 -11.92 6.14 -8.66
N ILE A 47 -11.00 6.84 -8.00
CA ILE A 47 -10.62 6.56 -6.61
C ILE A 47 -10.68 7.85 -5.80
N THR A 48 -11.46 7.84 -4.71
CA THR A 48 -11.47 8.94 -3.76
C THR A 48 -10.50 8.64 -2.63
N LEU A 49 -9.57 9.57 -2.42
CA LEU A 49 -8.57 9.53 -1.35
C LEU A 49 -8.86 10.60 -0.31
N LYS A 50 -8.57 10.29 0.96
CA LYS A 50 -8.66 11.21 2.08
C LYS A 50 -7.33 11.36 2.80
N LYS A 51 -7.13 12.58 3.33
CA LYS A 51 -5.98 12.90 4.16
C LYS A 51 -6.00 12.08 5.46
N GLN A 52 -4.82 11.62 5.89
CA GLN A 52 -4.68 11.02 7.21
C GLN A 52 -4.92 12.07 8.30
N SER A 53 -5.73 11.74 9.30
CA SER A 53 -6.00 12.65 10.43
C SER A 53 -4.78 12.89 11.32
N LYS A 54 -3.83 11.93 11.34
CA LYS A 54 -2.58 12.04 12.10
C LYS A 54 -1.42 12.32 11.16
N LYS A 55 -0.61 13.31 11.47
CA LYS A 55 0.64 13.58 10.74
C LYS A 55 1.65 12.46 11.04
N CYS A 56 2.27 11.93 9.99
CA CYS A 56 3.41 11.02 10.11
C CYS A 56 4.70 11.84 10.00
N THR A 57 5.59 11.71 10.98
CA THR A 57 6.90 12.40 11.00
C THR A 57 8.06 11.50 10.59
N ILE A 58 7.90 10.18 10.63
CA ILE A 58 8.97 9.20 10.40
C ILE A 58 8.70 8.34 9.15
N THR A 59 7.46 7.93 8.93
CA THR A 59 7.06 7.11 7.77
C THR A 59 6.33 7.95 6.73
N SER A 60 6.34 7.50 5.48
CA SER A 60 5.60 8.16 4.40
C SER A 60 4.11 8.19 4.73
N PRO A 61 3.44 9.36 4.63
CA PRO A 61 1.99 9.44 4.85
C PRO A 61 1.29 8.62 3.76
N THR A 62 0.36 7.76 4.16
CA THR A 62 -0.42 6.91 3.24
C THR A 62 -1.80 7.53 3.04
N PRO A 63 -2.15 8.06 1.86
CA PRO A 63 -3.51 8.46 1.55
C PRO A 63 -4.51 7.35 1.89
N LEU A 64 -5.62 7.72 2.55
CA LEU A 64 -6.66 6.77 2.90
C LEU A 64 -7.56 6.57 1.70
N VAL A 65 -7.74 5.33 1.24
CA VAL A 65 -8.73 5.01 0.21
C VAL A 65 -10.11 5.06 0.83
N ASP A 66 -10.94 6.01 0.39
CA ASP A 66 -12.28 6.25 0.93
C ASP A 66 -13.34 5.49 0.14
N SER A 67 -13.30 5.62 -1.19
CA SER A 67 -14.23 4.96 -2.10
C SER A 67 -13.60 4.61 -3.45
N LEU A 68 -14.15 3.57 -4.07
CA LEU A 68 -13.88 3.19 -5.46
C LEU A 68 -15.16 3.41 -6.27
N ILE A 69 -15.05 4.01 -7.44
CA ILE A 69 -16.18 4.39 -8.28
C ILE A 69 -16.01 3.71 -9.64
N ILE A 70 -16.87 2.73 -9.93
CA ILE A 70 -16.89 1.98 -11.19
C ILE A 70 -18.20 2.31 -11.88
N ASP A 71 -18.13 2.97 -13.02
CA ASP A 71 -19.27 3.46 -13.79
C ASP A 71 -20.24 4.27 -12.91
N HIS A 72 -21.41 3.71 -12.57
CA HIS A 72 -22.42 4.34 -11.69
C HIS A 72 -22.46 3.77 -10.28
N SER A 73 -21.56 2.84 -9.94
CA SER A 73 -21.51 2.17 -8.64
C SER A 73 -20.42 2.75 -7.76
N VAL A 74 -20.74 2.99 -6.48
CA VAL A 74 -19.79 3.48 -5.48
C VAL A 74 -19.61 2.45 -4.38
N ILE A 75 -18.37 1.99 -4.24
CA ILE A 75 -17.96 1.15 -3.11
C ILE A 75 -17.39 2.06 -2.03
N ASN A 76 -18.13 2.27 -0.94
CA ASN A 76 -17.65 2.98 0.24
C ASN A 76 -16.69 2.09 1.04
N LEU A 77 -15.43 2.05 0.59
CA LEU A 77 -14.41 1.18 1.16
C LEU A 77 -14.10 1.54 2.61
N ARG A 78 -14.20 2.82 3.00
CA ARG A 78 -13.97 3.26 4.39
C ARG A 78 -14.98 2.64 5.36
N GLU A 79 -16.27 2.69 5.03
CA GLU A 79 -17.31 2.10 5.86
C GLU A 79 -17.22 0.57 5.86
N PHE A 80 -17.00 -0.03 4.69
CA PHE A 80 -16.84 -1.48 4.56
C PHE A 80 -15.67 -1.99 5.41
N THR A 81 -14.51 -1.35 5.31
CA THR A 81 -13.31 -1.65 6.11
C THR A 81 -13.60 -1.52 7.61
N LYS A 82 -14.32 -0.48 8.03
CA LYS A 82 -14.70 -0.28 9.45
C LYS A 82 -15.53 -1.47 9.95
N LYS A 83 -16.60 -1.83 9.25
CA LYS A 83 -17.49 -2.95 9.61
C LYS A 83 -16.70 -4.26 9.74
N GLN A 84 -15.88 -4.58 8.73
CA GLN A 84 -15.08 -5.81 8.73
C GLN A 84 -14.06 -5.86 9.87
N CYS A 85 -13.38 -4.74 10.15
CA CYS A 85 -12.35 -4.71 11.19
C CYS A 85 -12.93 -4.70 12.61
N GLU A 86 -14.15 -4.20 12.81
CA GLU A 86 -14.84 -4.23 14.11
C GLU A 86 -15.15 -5.66 14.55
N LEU A 87 -15.50 -6.56 13.61
CA LEU A 87 -15.74 -7.98 13.86
C LEU A 87 -14.49 -8.72 14.39
N ILE A 88 -13.30 -8.27 14.00
CA ILE A 88 -12.04 -9.00 14.25
C ILE A 88 -11.26 -8.40 15.44
N SER A 89 -11.54 -7.16 15.83
CA SER A 89 -10.66 -6.43 16.76
C SER A 89 -10.77 -6.84 18.23
N GLY A 90 -11.81 -7.60 18.62
CA GLY A 90 -12.03 -8.16 19.96
C GLY A 90 -12.26 -7.11 21.05
N LYS A 91 -13.26 -7.28 21.92
CA LYS A 91 -13.66 -6.24 22.91
C LYS A 91 -13.53 -6.64 24.37
N GLU A 92 -13.65 -7.92 24.72
CA GLU A 92 -14.08 -8.27 26.08
C GLU A 92 -12.99 -8.21 27.17
N TYR A 93 -11.69 -8.26 26.81
CA TYR A 93 -10.61 -8.37 27.82
C TYR A 93 -9.36 -7.53 27.52
N LEU A 94 -9.44 -6.57 26.59
CA LEU A 94 -8.28 -5.81 26.13
C LEU A 94 -8.39 -4.34 26.49
N SER A 95 -7.25 -3.72 26.81
CA SER A 95 -7.21 -2.27 26.99
C SER A 95 -7.60 -1.55 25.70
N ASN A 96 -8.31 -0.43 25.83
CA ASN A 96 -8.75 0.40 24.70
C ASN A 96 -7.60 0.74 23.74
N LYS A 97 -6.40 1.01 24.26
CA LYS A 97 -5.19 1.25 23.47
C LYS A 97 -4.81 0.06 22.58
N THR A 98 -4.92 -1.16 23.11
CA THR A 98 -4.61 -2.39 22.38
C THR A 98 -5.64 -2.66 21.29
N VAL A 99 -6.93 -2.50 21.61
CA VAL A 99 -8.03 -2.65 20.64
C VAL A 99 -7.86 -1.66 19.50
N GLN A 100 -7.64 -0.37 19.79
CA GLN A 100 -7.46 0.66 18.77
C GLN A 100 -6.23 0.42 17.88
N ARG A 101 -5.13 -0.09 18.46
CA ARG A 101 -3.94 -0.47 17.69
C ARG A 101 -4.21 -1.62 16.74
N ARG A 102 -4.91 -2.68 17.20
CA ARG A 102 -5.29 -3.82 16.36
C ARG A 102 -6.24 -3.40 15.25
N PHE A 103 -7.27 -2.62 15.60
CA PHE A 103 -8.23 -2.08 14.66
C PHE A 103 -7.55 -1.27 13.56
N SER A 104 -6.68 -0.31 13.91
CA SER A 104 -5.95 0.51 12.94
C SER A 104 -5.08 -0.32 12.00
N LYS A 105 -4.40 -1.35 12.53
CA LYS A 105 -3.57 -2.26 11.73
C LYS A 105 -4.41 -3.13 10.79
N ASN A 106 -5.54 -3.65 11.27
CA ASN A 106 -6.47 -4.43 10.46
C ASN A 106 -7.06 -3.60 9.33
N LYS A 107 -7.41 -2.33 9.56
CA LYS A 107 -7.89 -1.45 8.48
C LYS A 107 -6.90 -1.33 7.34
N GLN A 108 -5.62 -1.10 7.66
CA GLN A 108 -4.57 -1.00 6.65
C GLN A 108 -4.42 -2.30 5.87
N TYR A 109 -4.42 -3.44 6.56
CA TYR A 109 -4.26 -4.75 5.93
C TYR A 109 -5.46 -5.13 5.07
N PHE A 110 -6.67 -4.80 5.55
CA PHE A 110 -7.91 -5.03 4.83
C PHE A 110 -7.93 -4.25 3.52
N VAL A 111 -7.68 -2.93 3.56
CA VAL A 111 -7.64 -2.11 2.35
C VAL A 111 -6.60 -2.64 1.37
N GLN A 112 -5.39 -2.95 1.84
CA GLN A 112 -4.34 -3.50 0.99
C GLN A 112 -4.79 -4.78 0.26
N ASN A 113 -5.30 -5.76 1.00
CA ASN A 113 -5.74 -7.02 0.42
C ASN A 113 -6.95 -6.82 -0.51
N PHE A 114 -7.88 -5.95 -0.13
CA PHE A 114 -9.06 -5.65 -0.95
C PHE A 114 -8.67 -5.06 -2.31
N LEU A 115 -7.70 -4.15 -2.37
CA LEU A 115 -7.21 -3.61 -3.65
C LEU A 115 -6.53 -4.69 -4.52
N ILE A 116 -5.84 -5.65 -3.90
CA ILE A 116 -5.28 -6.81 -4.60
C ILE A 116 -6.41 -7.65 -5.19
N ASP A 117 -7.44 -7.94 -4.40
CA ASP A 117 -8.62 -8.70 -4.85
C ASP A 117 -9.32 -7.99 -6.01
N CYS A 118 -9.53 -6.67 -5.94
CA CYS A 118 -10.08 -5.91 -7.07
C CYS A 118 -9.24 -6.04 -8.34
N LEU A 119 -7.91 -6.04 -8.25
CA LEU A 119 -7.05 -6.18 -9.43
C LEU A 119 -7.09 -7.59 -10.04
N ARG A 120 -7.37 -8.62 -9.24
CA ARG A 120 -7.58 -9.98 -9.75
C ARG A 120 -8.78 -10.04 -10.69
N GLU A 121 -9.85 -9.30 -10.40
CA GLU A 121 -11.01 -9.15 -11.28
C GLU A 121 -10.66 -8.48 -12.63
N PHE A 122 -9.55 -7.76 -12.69
CA PHE A 122 -9.02 -7.13 -13.91
C PHE A 122 -7.84 -7.90 -14.52
N ASN A 123 -7.78 -9.23 -14.35
CA ASN A 123 -6.75 -10.13 -14.93
C ASN A 123 -5.30 -9.89 -14.45
N TYR A 124 -5.11 -9.20 -13.32
CA TYR A 124 -3.80 -9.19 -12.66
C TYR A 124 -3.61 -10.47 -11.84
N GLN A 125 -2.39 -10.99 -11.89
CA GLN A 125 -1.97 -12.12 -11.06
C GLN A 125 -0.77 -11.68 -10.21
N PHE A 126 -0.69 -12.20 -9.00
CA PHE A 126 0.30 -11.80 -8.02
C PHE A 126 1.04 -13.03 -7.48
N ASP A 127 2.37 -13.05 -7.63
CA ASP A 127 3.22 -13.89 -6.79
C ASP A 127 3.38 -13.12 -5.47
N SER A 128 2.75 -13.63 -4.41
CA SER A 128 2.66 -12.96 -3.13
C SER A 128 2.87 -13.92 -1.97
N LYS A 129 3.17 -13.35 -0.80
CA LYS A 129 3.30 -14.09 0.45
C LYS A 129 2.47 -13.44 1.54
N TYR A 130 1.60 -14.23 2.17
CA TYR A 130 0.91 -13.79 3.36
C TYR A 130 1.82 -13.73 4.58
N SER A 131 1.61 -12.75 5.45
CA SER A 131 2.23 -12.70 6.77
C SER A 131 1.89 -13.93 7.60
N LYS A 132 2.72 -14.22 8.63
CA LYS A 132 2.44 -15.30 9.58
C LYS A 132 1.04 -15.14 10.17
N PRO A 133 0.26 -16.24 10.31
CA PRO A 133 -1.07 -16.18 10.89
C PRO A 133 -0.98 -15.75 12.37
N THR A 134 -1.94 -14.94 12.81
CA THR A 134 -2.13 -14.59 14.21
C THR A 134 -3.63 -14.50 14.49
N SER A 135 -4.06 -14.78 15.73
CA SER A 135 -5.46 -14.56 16.15
C SER A 135 -5.83 -13.09 16.37
N LYS A 136 -4.90 -12.17 16.15
CA LYS A 136 -5.01 -10.76 16.58
C LYS A 136 -5.21 -9.80 15.42
N THR A 137 -4.73 -10.15 14.23
CA THR A 137 -4.77 -9.30 13.05
C THR A 137 -4.96 -10.10 11.78
N LEU A 138 -5.56 -9.47 10.78
CA LEU A 138 -5.60 -9.98 9.41
C LEU A 138 -4.19 -10.35 8.91
N ARG A 139 -4.12 -11.29 7.97
CA ARG A 139 -2.87 -11.63 7.30
C ARG A 139 -2.67 -10.65 6.14
N LEU A 140 -1.57 -9.91 6.19
CA LEU A 140 -1.19 -8.99 5.11
C LEU A 140 -0.65 -9.78 3.93
N GLU A 141 -1.17 -9.53 2.73
CA GLU A 141 -0.63 -10.05 1.49
C GLU A 141 0.49 -9.14 0.96
N ARG A 142 1.72 -9.68 0.85
CA ARG A 142 2.90 -8.94 0.37
C ARG A 142 3.25 -9.40 -1.03
N ILE A 143 3.20 -8.50 -2.00
CA ILE A 143 3.44 -8.81 -3.41
C ILE A 143 4.95 -8.85 -3.67
N ARG A 144 5.38 -9.85 -4.43
CA ARG A 144 6.76 -10.01 -4.90
C ARG A 144 6.88 -9.81 -6.40
N LYS A 145 5.91 -10.28 -7.17
CA LYS A 145 5.83 -10.06 -8.61
C LYS A 145 4.39 -9.83 -9.04
N VAL A 146 4.23 -9.05 -10.09
CA VAL A 146 2.95 -8.73 -10.71
C VAL A 146 2.98 -9.21 -12.15
N PHE A 147 1.90 -9.84 -12.56
CA PHE A 147 1.64 -10.26 -13.93
C PHE A 147 0.29 -9.72 -14.38
N PHE A 148 0.12 -9.53 -15.69
CA PHE A 148 -1.16 -9.18 -16.31
C PHE A 148 -1.32 -10.02 -17.56
N ASN A 149 -2.48 -10.68 -17.69
CA ASN A 149 -2.71 -11.67 -18.75
C ASN A 149 -1.53 -12.66 -18.86
N SER A 150 -1.05 -13.16 -17.72
CA SER A 150 0.08 -14.10 -17.61
C SER A 150 1.45 -13.57 -18.07
N LYS A 151 1.58 -12.27 -18.38
CA LYS A 151 2.86 -11.63 -18.71
C LYS A 151 3.43 -10.90 -17.50
N TYR A 152 4.73 -11.05 -17.28
CA TYR A 152 5.45 -10.36 -16.21
C TYR A 152 5.41 -8.83 -16.42
N ILE A 153 5.08 -8.08 -15.35
CA ILE A 153 5.06 -6.62 -15.35
C ILE A 153 6.16 -6.07 -14.45
N CYS A 154 6.18 -6.47 -13.18
CA CYS A 154 7.02 -5.86 -12.15
C CYS A 154 7.51 -6.85 -11.10
N SER A 155 8.70 -6.56 -10.57
CA SER A 155 9.32 -7.15 -9.39
C SER A 155 8.98 -6.34 -8.13
N GLN A 156 9.33 -6.91 -6.98
CA GLN A 156 9.17 -6.26 -5.69
C GLN A 156 9.90 -4.91 -5.62
N ASN A 157 11.11 -4.81 -6.16
CA ASN A 157 11.89 -3.57 -6.11
C ASN A 157 11.25 -2.47 -6.96
N GLU A 158 10.73 -2.83 -8.13
CA GLU A 158 10.00 -1.90 -9.01
C GLU A 158 8.72 -1.41 -8.33
N ILE A 159 7.93 -2.32 -7.73
CA ILE A 159 6.72 -1.98 -6.96
C ILE A 159 7.05 -0.96 -5.87
N GLN A 160 8.16 -1.14 -5.14
CA GLN A 160 8.58 -0.21 -4.09
C GLN A 160 9.00 1.15 -4.65
N SER A 161 9.78 1.18 -5.74
CA SER A 161 10.23 2.43 -6.36
C SER A 161 9.06 3.24 -6.92
N ILE A 162 8.24 2.60 -7.76
CA ILE A 162 7.06 3.23 -8.39
C ILE A 162 6.06 3.64 -7.31
N GLY A 163 5.77 2.75 -6.36
CA GLY A 163 4.86 3.01 -5.25
C GLY A 163 5.28 4.22 -4.40
N LYS A 164 6.59 4.43 -4.21
CA LYS A 164 7.11 5.59 -3.51
C LYS A 164 6.86 6.90 -4.26
N GLU A 165 7.11 6.91 -5.57
CA GLU A 165 6.86 8.08 -6.43
C GLU A 165 5.37 8.41 -6.48
N VAL A 166 4.54 7.40 -6.77
CA VAL A 166 3.08 7.53 -6.79
C VAL A 166 2.57 8.03 -5.43
N ASN A 167 3.00 7.43 -4.32
CA ASN A 167 2.57 7.89 -2.99
C ASN A 167 2.94 9.35 -2.74
N SER A 168 4.11 9.78 -3.20
CA SER A 168 4.55 11.18 -3.05
C SER A 168 3.63 12.13 -3.82
N TYR A 169 3.26 11.77 -5.06
CA TYR A 169 2.26 12.49 -5.84
C TYR A 169 0.89 12.52 -5.14
N LEU A 170 0.34 11.36 -4.76
CA LEU A 170 -0.97 11.26 -4.12
C LEU A 170 -1.02 12.04 -2.79
N ALA A 171 0.06 12.02 -2.01
CA ALA A 171 0.18 12.80 -0.78
C ALA A 171 0.21 14.31 -1.06
N SER A 172 0.81 14.73 -2.18
CA SER A 172 0.87 16.14 -2.58
C SER A 172 -0.52 16.72 -2.87
N LEU A 173 -1.40 15.94 -3.51
CA LEU A 173 -2.80 16.31 -3.76
C LEU A 173 -3.58 16.61 -2.47
N LEU A 174 -3.26 15.88 -1.39
CA LEU A 174 -3.91 16.00 -0.08
C LEU A 174 -3.22 16.98 0.88
N GLN A 175 -2.22 17.75 0.41
CA GLN A 175 -1.61 18.79 1.25
C GLN A 175 -2.60 19.91 1.53
N LYS A 176 -3.31 20.36 0.49
CA LYS A 176 -4.29 21.46 0.55
C LYS A 176 -5.70 20.94 0.85
N GLU A 177 -6.11 19.88 0.15
CA GLU A 177 -7.46 19.33 0.26
C GLU A 177 -7.57 18.21 1.31
N LYS A 178 -8.74 18.09 1.94
CA LYS A 178 -9.04 16.98 2.87
C LYS A 178 -9.37 15.68 2.15
N SER A 179 -9.85 15.78 0.91
CA SER A 179 -10.28 14.69 0.06
C SER A 179 -10.02 15.06 -1.40
N VAL A 180 -9.64 14.09 -2.22
CA VAL A 180 -9.49 14.26 -3.67
C VAL A 180 -10.06 13.03 -4.36
N THR A 181 -10.76 13.22 -5.47
CA THR A 181 -11.14 12.12 -6.37
C THR A 181 -10.21 12.16 -7.57
N ILE A 182 -9.57 11.03 -7.84
CA ILE A 182 -8.74 10.81 -9.02
C ILE A 182 -9.61 10.09 -10.02
N GLU A 183 -9.92 10.77 -11.12
CA GLU A 183 -10.80 10.23 -12.16
C GLU A 183 -10.15 9.03 -12.85
N LYS A 184 -10.98 8.16 -13.41
CA LYS A 184 -10.52 6.99 -14.18
C LYS A 184 -9.61 7.46 -15.31
N ASN A 185 -8.50 6.75 -15.52
CA ASN A 185 -7.47 7.08 -16.50
C ASN A 185 -6.85 8.48 -16.29
N ASP A 186 -6.54 8.83 -15.04
CA ASP A 186 -5.86 10.09 -14.75
C ASP A 186 -4.54 10.18 -15.51
N VAL A 187 -4.36 11.27 -16.26
CA VAL A 187 -3.24 11.45 -17.19
C VAL A 187 -1.91 11.53 -16.44
N ILE A 188 -1.88 12.16 -15.26
CA ILE A 188 -0.66 12.30 -14.47
C ILE A 188 -0.29 10.96 -13.85
N LEU A 189 -1.26 10.25 -13.28
CA LEU A 189 -1.03 8.94 -12.69
C LEU A 189 -0.57 7.93 -13.75
N ALA A 190 -1.15 7.98 -14.96
CA ALA A 190 -0.76 7.13 -16.08
C ALA A 190 0.70 7.27 -16.50
N GLN A 191 1.35 8.42 -16.28
CA GLN A 191 2.77 8.62 -16.61
C GLN A 191 3.69 7.67 -15.83
N TYR A 192 3.32 7.32 -14.60
CA TYR A 192 4.09 6.37 -13.79
C TYR A 192 4.03 4.94 -14.34
N LYS A 193 3.09 4.63 -15.25
CA LYS A 193 2.84 3.28 -15.78
C LYS A 193 3.85 2.80 -16.85
N GLN A 194 4.73 3.65 -17.36
CA GLN A 194 5.60 3.35 -18.52
C GLN A 194 6.44 2.05 -18.42
N PHE A 195 6.59 1.48 -17.21
CA PHE A 195 7.18 0.16 -16.98
C PHE A 195 6.33 -1.02 -17.54
N THR A 196 5.01 -0.87 -17.60
CA THR A 196 4.08 -1.95 -17.97
C THR A 196 4.16 -2.28 -19.47
N GLU A 197 4.39 -1.27 -20.32
CA GLU A 197 4.45 -1.42 -21.77
C GLU A 197 5.84 -1.86 -22.23
N LYS A 198 6.91 -1.30 -21.65
CA LYS A 198 8.30 -1.69 -21.95
C LYS A 198 8.58 -3.16 -21.63
N ASN A 199 8.04 -3.70 -20.53
CA ASN A 199 8.27 -5.09 -20.12
C ASN A 199 7.40 -6.12 -20.86
N VAL A 200 6.26 -5.71 -21.42
CA VAL A 200 5.42 -6.57 -22.27
C VAL A 200 6.01 -6.70 -23.68
N LEU A 201 6.63 -5.64 -24.20
CA LEU A 201 7.28 -5.63 -25.53
C LEU A 201 8.63 -6.37 -25.53
N ASN A 202 9.42 -6.25 -24.45
CA ASN A 202 10.73 -6.91 -24.35
C ASN A 202 10.68 -8.44 -24.16
N ASN A 203 9.50 -9.03 -23.93
CA ASN A 203 9.30 -10.48 -23.82
C ASN A 203 8.63 -11.09 -25.06
N GLN A 204 8.59 -10.36 -26.18
CA GLN A 204 8.16 -10.85 -27.50
C GLN A 204 9.33 -11.02 -28.49
N MET A 205 10.56 -10.89 -28.03
CA MET A 205 11.80 -11.29 -28.72
C MET A 205 12.48 -12.39 -27.92
#